data_AF-A0A5K1EGN0-F1
#
_entry.id   AF-A0A5K1EGN0-F1
#
_cell.length_a   1.000
_cell.length_b   1.000
_cell.length_c   1.000
_cell.angle_alpha   90.00
_cell.angle_beta   90.00
_cell.angle_gamma   90.00
#
_symmetry.space_group_name_H-M   'P 1'
#
loop_
_entity.id
_entity.type
_entity.pdbx_description
1 polymer ?
#
loop_
_entity_poly.entity_id
_entity_poly.type
_entity_poly.pdbx_seq_one_letter_code
_entity_poly.pdbx_strand_id
1 'polypeptide(L)'
;GSGAYLGSSGSNSLTKEGGQHQTISNIFTKKEKDNIDRHHFKAMAMNNLPFNLLRSNDFKNFVVAISQHGPGFFPPSSETTRRRILDDARKEFEAYIEETKSTWAQYGCTIMSGIWKDTIRSRSYINLL
;
A
#
# COMPACT_ATOMS: atom_id res chain seq x y z
N GLY A 1 -34.91 -18.41 65.28
CA GLY A 1 -36.25 -17.97 65.69
C GLY A 1 -36.69 -16.86 64.77
N SER A 2 -37.85 -17.07 64.14
CA SER A 2 -38.83 -16.12 63.57
C SER A 2 -38.38 -14.84 62.86
N GLY A 3 -38.91 -14.65 61.64
CA GLY A 3 -39.14 -13.33 61.06
C GLY A 3 -39.21 -13.30 59.53
N ALA A 4 -40.30 -13.80 58.95
CA ALA A 4 -40.63 -13.69 57.53
C ALA A 4 -41.21 -12.31 57.17
N TYR A 5 -41.03 -11.82 55.95
CA TYR A 5 -42.10 -11.18 55.15
C TYR A 5 -41.84 -11.34 53.64
N LEU A 6 -42.85 -11.89 52.96
CA LEU A 6 -42.99 -12.06 51.51
C LEU A 6 -43.41 -10.75 50.81
N GLY A 7 -43.13 -10.66 49.51
CA GLY A 7 -43.79 -9.76 48.56
C GLY A 7 -42.90 -9.50 47.34
N SER A 8 -42.84 -10.40 46.35
CA SER A 8 -43.71 -10.53 45.17
C SER A 8 -43.28 -9.69 43.97
N SER A 9 -43.04 -10.41 42.87
CA SER A 9 -43.31 -10.09 41.46
C SER A 9 -42.58 -8.93 40.79
N GLY A 10 -41.94 -9.27 39.67
CA GLY A 10 -41.45 -8.29 38.71
C GLY A 10 -40.41 -8.86 37.78
N SER A 11 -40.80 -9.82 36.94
CA SER A 11 -40.05 -10.17 35.73
C SER A 11 -39.94 -8.92 34.84
N ASN A 12 -38.73 -8.36 34.72
CA ASN A 12 -38.35 -7.53 33.60
C ASN A 12 -37.17 -8.19 32.89
N SER A 13 -37.51 -9.01 31.91
CA SER A 13 -36.67 -9.29 30.77
C SER A 13 -36.36 -7.97 30.05
N LEU A 14 -35.14 -7.46 30.24
CA LEU A 14 -34.57 -6.48 29.32
C LEU A 14 -33.51 -7.20 28.48
N THR A 15 -33.84 -7.21 27.20
CA THR A 15 -33.15 -7.80 26.07
C THR A 15 -31.66 -7.51 26.09
N LYS A 16 -30.87 -8.57 25.90
CA LYS A 16 -29.44 -8.52 25.61
C LYS A 16 -29.28 -7.97 24.18
N GLU A 17 -29.43 -6.66 24.00
CA GLU A 17 -28.98 -6.01 22.78
C GLU A 17 -27.45 -6.06 22.78
N GLY A 18 -26.89 -6.78 21.81
CA GLY A 18 -25.47 -6.89 21.57
C GLY A 18 -24.88 -5.56 21.09
N GLY A 19 -24.77 -4.59 21.99
CA GLY A 19 -23.93 -3.43 21.79
C GLY A 19 -22.48 -3.85 21.95
N GLN A 20 -21.75 -4.00 20.84
CA GLN A 20 -20.29 -4.01 20.89
C GLN A 20 -19.84 -2.67 21.48
N HIS A 21 -19.55 -2.64 22.78
CA HIS A 21 -19.02 -1.46 23.44
C HIS A 21 -17.62 -1.19 22.86
N GLN A 22 -17.50 -0.22 21.96
CA GLN A 22 -16.22 0.11 21.34
C GLN A 22 -15.31 0.77 22.38
N THR A 23 -14.08 0.28 22.52
CA THR A 23 -13.09 0.89 23.41
C THR A 23 -12.58 2.20 22.81
N ILE A 24 -12.15 3.15 23.66
CA ILE A 24 -11.59 4.44 23.22
C ILE A 24 -10.38 4.24 22.27
N SER A 25 -9.57 3.21 22.51
CA SER A 25 -8.46 2.81 21.65
C SER A 25 -8.90 2.47 20.23
N ASN A 26 -10.00 1.71 20.08
CA ASN A 26 -10.53 1.34 18.76
C ASN A 26 -11.07 2.57 18.01
N ILE A 27 -11.71 3.50 18.72
CA ILE A 27 -12.23 4.75 18.13
C ILE A 27 -11.07 5.64 17.65
N PHE A 28 -10.02 5.78 18.46
CA PHE A 28 -8.84 6.57 18.11
C PHE A 28 -8.13 5.98 16.88
N THR A 29 -7.87 4.66 16.90
CA THR A 29 -7.26 3.94 15.78
C THR A 29 -8.08 4.05 14.49
N LYS A 30 -9.41 3.94 14.59
CA LYS A 30 -10.32 4.13 13.46
C LYS A 30 -10.24 5.55 12.91
N LYS A 31 -10.24 6.55 13.78
CA LYS A 31 -10.16 7.97 13.37
C LYS A 31 -8.82 8.28 12.70
N GLU A 32 -7.71 7.71 13.18
CA GLU A 32 -6.41 7.83 12.53
C GLU A 32 -6.40 7.19 11.15
N LYS A 33 -6.95 5.96 11.04
CA LYS A 33 -7.09 5.27 9.75
C LYS A 33 -7.94 6.07 8.77
N ASP A 34 -9.10 6.57 9.20
CA ASP A 34 -9.99 7.40 8.36
C ASP A 34 -9.28 8.67 7.88
N ASN A 35 -8.42 9.26 8.73
CA ASN A 35 -7.63 10.43 8.36
C ASN A 35 -6.57 10.10 7.30
N ILE A 36 -5.90 8.95 7.43
CA ILE A 36 -4.93 8.46 6.45
C ILE A 36 -5.63 8.18 5.11
N ASP A 37 -6.75 7.44 5.13
CA ASP A 37 -7.50 7.08 3.94
C ASP A 37 -7.99 8.33 3.18
N ARG A 38 -8.43 9.38 3.92
CA ARG A 38 -8.81 10.67 3.34
C ARG A 38 -7.64 11.41 2.69
N HIS A 39 -6.47 11.48 3.34
CA HIS A 39 -5.28 12.12 2.77
C HIS A 39 -4.77 11.36 1.54
N HIS A 40 -4.80 10.03 1.60
CA HIS A 40 -4.42 9.16 0.51
C HIS A 40 -5.32 9.40 -0.71
N PHE A 41 -6.65 9.35 -0.52
CA PHE A 41 -7.59 9.64 -1.60
C PHE A 41 -7.39 11.04 -2.18
N LYS A 42 -7.22 12.06 -1.33
CA LYS A 42 -6.95 13.43 -1.77
C LYS A 42 -5.67 13.52 -2.61
N ALA A 43 -4.58 12.87 -2.17
CA ALA A 43 -3.34 12.85 -2.93
C ALA A 43 -3.53 12.21 -4.31
N MET A 44 -4.29 11.13 -4.41
CA MET A 44 -4.58 10.48 -5.68
C MET A 44 -5.41 11.37 -6.61
N ALA A 45 -6.52 11.92 -6.10
CA ALA A 45 -7.43 12.74 -6.89
C ALA A 45 -6.77 14.03 -7.39
N MET A 46 -5.96 14.69 -6.56
CA MET A 46 -5.32 15.95 -6.93
C MET A 46 -4.11 15.78 -7.86
N ASN A 47 -3.48 14.60 -7.88
CA ASN A 47 -2.28 14.33 -8.70
C ASN A 47 -2.54 13.33 -9.84
N ASN A 48 -3.80 13.06 -10.18
CA ASN A 48 -4.20 12.13 -11.25
C ASN A 48 -3.58 10.73 -11.11
N LEU A 49 -3.46 10.22 -9.87
CA LEU A 49 -2.94 8.87 -9.64
C LEU A 49 -4.05 7.84 -9.91
N PRO A 50 -3.79 6.80 -10.73
CA PRO A 50 -4.78 5.80 -11.04
C PRO A 50 -5.06 4.89 -9.84
N PHE A 51 -6.31 4.43 -9.69
CA PHE A 51 -6.69 3.46 -8.63
C PHE A 51 -5.91 2.15 -8.71
N ASN A 52 -5.44 1.76 -9.90
CA ASN A 52 -4.59 0.59 -10.08
C ASN A 52 -3.27 0.67 -9.30
N LEU A 53 -2.80 1.88 -8.94
CA LEU A 53 -1.62 2.07 -8.10
C LEU A 53 -1.75 1.34 -6.75
N LEU A 54 -2.94 1.29 -6.17
CA LEU A 54 -3.20 0.62 -4.89
C LEU A 54 -3.03 -0.91 -4.95
N ARG A 55 -3.02 -1.49 -6.16
CA ARG A 55 -2.77 -2.91 -6.39
C ARG A 55 -1.29 -3.24 -6.52
N SER A 56 -0.43 -2.25 -6.81
CA SER A 56 1.02 -2.44 -6.93
C SER A 56 1.61 -2.87 -5.59
N ASN A 57 2.40 -3.94 -5.62
CA ASN A 57 3.14 -4.39 -4.45
C ASN A 57 4.21 -3.37 -4.04
N ASP A 58 4.86 -2.73 -5.02
CA ASP A 58 5.86 -1.69 -4.78
C ASP A 58 5.27 -0.49 -4.04
N PHE A 59 4.07 -0.06 -4.42
CA PHE A 59 3.39 1.03 -3.73
C PHE A 59 3.02 0.65 -2.29
N LYS A 60 2.55 -0.58 -2.05
CA LYS A 60 2.29 -1.07 -0.69
C LYS A 60 3.56 -1.13 0.14
N ASN A 61 4.65 -1.67 -0.43
CA ASN A 61 5.94 -1.74 0.23
C ASN A 61 6.48 -0.35 0.57
N PHE A 62 6.31 0.63 -0.32
CA PHE A 62 6.65 2.03 -0.07
C PHE A 62 5.88 2.61 1.13
N VAL A 63 4.56 2.40 1.21
CA VAL A 63 3.75 2.86 2.35
C VAL A 63 4.18 2.19 3.66
N VAL A 64 4.48 0.88 3.62
CA VAL A 64 5.00 0.15 4.79
C VAL A 64 6.35 0.70 5.23
N ALA A 65 7.28 0.93 4.32
CA ALA A 65 8.60 1.49 4.63
C ALA A 65 8.50 2.87 5.29
N ILE A 66 7.61 3.74 4.80
CA ILE A 66 7.33 5.03 5.44
C ILE A 66 6.74 4.83 6.85
N SER A 67 5.80 3.90 7.01
CA SER A 67 5.19 3.62 8.32
C SER A 67 6.19 3.12 9.36
N GLN A 68 7.20 2.35 8.93
CA GLN A 68 8.27 1.84 9.79
C GLN A 68 9.30 2.90 10.15
N HIS A 69 9.59 3.85 9.25
CA HIS A 69 10.41 5.01 9.57
C HIS A 69 9.77 5.88 10.67
N GLY A 70 8.44 5.98 10.67
CA GLY A 70 7.69 6.76 11.65
C GLY A 70 7.72 8.27 11.37
N PRO A 71 7.29 9.09 12.36
CA PRO A 71 7.20 10.53 12.20
C PRO A 71 8.53 11.17 11.78
N GLY A 72 8.48 12.11 10.84
CA GLY A 72 9.65 12.85 10.35
C GLY A 72 10.15 12.41 8.98
N PHE A 73 9.58 11.38 8.36
CA PHE A 73 9.82 11.12 6.95
C PHE A 73 9.24 12.24 6.09
N PHE A 74 10.06 12.80 5.20
CA PHE A 74 9.64 13.67 4.13
C PHE A 74 10.10 13.11 2.79
N PRO A 75 9.25 13.13 1.75
CA PRO A 75 9.66 12.67 0.44
C PRO A 75 10.82 13.53 -0.08
N PRO A 76 11.77 12.93 -0.82
CA PRO A 76 12.87 13.66 -1.44
C PRO A 76 12.36 14.70 -2.45
N SER A 77 13.14 15.75 -2.65
CA SER A 77 12.83 16.74 -3.70
C SER A 77 12.91 16.11 -5.09
N SER A 78 12.17 16.67 -6.05
CA SER A 78 12.19 16.20 -7.45
C SER A 78 13.61 16.14 -8.03
N GLU A 79 14.45 17.11 -7.67
CA GLU A 79 15.84 17.17 -8.14
C GLU A 79 16.72 16.07 -7.53
N THR A 80 16.56 15.81 -6.24
CA THR A 80 17.28 14.71 -5.56
C THR A 80 16.85 13.36 -6.14
N THR A 81 15.56 13.17 -6.40
CA THR A 81 15.05 11.94 -7.00
C THR A 81 15.57 11.73 -8.41
N ARG A 82 15.54 12.76 -9.25
CA ARG A 82 15.98 12.66 -10.65
C ARG A 82 17.47 12.38 -10.80
N ARG A 83 18.31 12.92 -9.91
CA ARG A 83 19.75 12.70 -9.96
C ARG A 83 20.15 11.51 -9.11
N ARG A 84 20.19 11.70 -7.79
CA ARG A 84 20.82 10.72 -6.88
C ARG A 84 20.08 9.39 -6.85
N ILE A 85 18.77 9.42 -6.62
CA ILE A 85 18.00 8.19 -6.45
C ILE A 85 17.94 7.39 -7.76
N LEU A 86 17.78 8.08 -8.90
CA LEU A 86 17.81 7.45 -10.22
C LEU A 86 19.19 6.85 -10.54
N ASP A 87 20.27 7.56 -10.23
CA ASP A 87 21.64 7.08 -10.45
C ASP A 87 21.94 5.85 -9.58
N ASP A 88 21.46 5.83 -8.33
CA ASP A 88 21.65 4.68 -7.44
C ASP A 88 20.81 3.47 -7.90
N ALA A 89 19.56 3.69 -8.30
CA ALA A 89 18.72 2.64 -8.90
C ALA A 89 19.34 2.08 -10.21
N ARG A 90 20.00 2.93 -11.00
CA ARG A 90 20.73 2.49 -12.20
C ARG A 90 21.87 1.54 -11.83
N LYS A 91 22.69 1.88 -10.83
CA LYS A 91 23.82 1.01 -10.40
C LYS A 91 23.33 -0.34 -9.90
N GLU A 92 22.25 -0.35 -9.13
CA GLU A 92 21.61 -1.59 -8.66
C GLU A 92 21.17 -2.45 -9.84
N PHE A 93 20.52 -1.84 -10.83
CA PHE A 93 20.08 -2.54 -12.04
C PHE A 93 21.25 -3.03 -12.90
N GLU A 94 22.33 -2.25 -13.01
CA GLU A 94 23.56 -2.66 -13.71
C GLU A 94 24.20 -3.89 -13.05
N ALA A 95 24.25 -3.93 -11.72
CA ALA A 95 24.73 -5.10 -10.98
C ALA A 95 23.86 -6.34 -11.25
N TYR A 96 22.54 -6.19 -11.22
CA TYR A 96 21.60 -7.26 -11.55
C TYR A 96 21.76 -7.77 -13.00
N ILE A 97 21.97 -6.86 -13.96
CA ILE A 97 22.24 -7.24 -15.35
C ILE A 97 23.51 -8.06 -15.45
N GLU A 98 24.57 -7.64 -14.76
CA GLU A 98 25.86 -8.33 -14.81
C GLU A 98 25.77 -9.74 -14.21
N GLU A 99 25.09 -9.86 -13.07
CA GLU A 99 24.76 -11.16 -12.47
C GLU A 99 23.99 -12.03 -13.47
N THR A 100 22.96 -11.48 -14.11
CA THR A 100 22.16 -12.20 -15.12
C THR A 100 23.04 -12.66 -16.28
N LYS A 101 23.90 -11.78 -16.84
CA LYS A 101 24.82 -12.10 -17.94
C LYS A 101 25.82 -13.19 -17.58
N SER A 102 26.29 -13.22 -16.34
CA SER A 102 27.22 -14.25 -15.87
C SER A 102 26.65 -15.67 -16.03
N THR A 103 25.33 -15.80 -15.91
CA THR A 103 24.63 -17.09 -16.07
C THR A 103 24.46 -17.53 -17.53
N TRP A 104 24.58 -16.61 -18.49
CA TRP A 104 24.36 -16.90 -19.92
C TRP A 104 25.39 -17.88 -20.49
N ALA A 105 26.62 -17.84 -19.99
CA ALA A 105 27.65 -18.80 -20.41
C ALA A 105 27.28 -20.24 -20.04
N GLN A 106 26.52 -20.44 -18.96
CA GLN A 106 26.12 -21.75 -18.46
C GLN A 106 24.79 -22.22 -19.05
N TYR A 107 23.79 -21.35 -19.10
CA TYR A 107 22.41 -21.72 -19.46
C TYR A 107 21.96 -21.21 -20.83
N GLY A 108 22.75 -20.34 -21.46
CA GLY A 108 22.35 -19.58 -22.64
C GLY A 108 21.36 -18.46 -22.31
N CYS A 109 20.95 -17.71 -23.33
CA CYS A 109 19.89 -16.71 -23.26
C CYS A 109 19.15 -16.69 -24.60
N THR A 110 17.82 -16.65 -24.57
CA THR A 110 16.97 -16.50 -25.77
C THR A 110 16.35 -15.13 -25.74
N ILE A 111 16.61 -14.33 -26.79
CA ILE A 111 15.99 -13.01 -26.95
C ILE A 111 14.67 -13.20 -27.71
N MET A 112 13.56 -12.84 -27.08
CA MET A 112 12.25 -12.82 -27.75
C MET A 112 11.90 -11.40 -28.18
N SER A 113 11.80 -11.18 -29.49
CA SER A 113 11.44 -9.87 -30.04
C SER A 113 9.97 -9.81 -30.46
N GLY A 114 9.21 -8.85 -29.92
CA GLY A 114 7.85 -8.53 -30.36
C GLY A 114 7.77 -7.12 -30.93
N ILE A 115 7.19 -6.96 -32.12
CA ILE A 115 7.04 -5.65 -32.79
C ILE A 115 5.55 -5.33 -32.93
N TRP A 116 5.13 -4.13 -32.54
CA TRP A 116 3.78 -3.64 -32.81
C TRP A 116 3.76 -2.15 -33.14
N LYS A 117 2.71 -1.73 -33.84
CA LYS A 117 2.53 -0.34 -34.29
C LYS A 117 1.30 0.26 -33.62
N ASP A 118 1.49 1.38 -32.94
CA ASP A 118 0.42 2.24 -32.46
C ASP A 118 0.03 3.21 -33.56
N THR A 119 -1.15 2.99 -34.13
CA THR A 119 -1.70 3.81 -35.22
C THR A 119 -2.23 5.15 -34.73
N ILE A 120 -2.67 5.25 -33.47
CA ILE A 120 -3.19 6.49 -32.88
C ILE A 120 -2.06 7.49 -32.68
N ARG A 121 -0.91 7.02 -32.19
CA ARG A 121 0.28 7.86 -31.98
C ARG A 121 1.27 7.84 -33.13
N SER A 122 1.02 7.01 -34.16
CA SER A 122 1.91 6.78 -35.30
C SER A 122 3.34 6.41 -34.90
N ARG A 123 3.47 5.50 -33.92
CA ARG A 123 4.76 5.00 -33.39
C ARG A 123 4.85 3.49 -33.51
N SER A 124 6.05 2.99 -33.79
CA SER A 124 6.36 1.55 -33.75
C SER A 124 7.16 1.24 -32.49
N TYR A 125 6.87 0.10 -31.87
CA TYR A 125 7.53 -0.37 -30.65
C TYR A 125 8.15 -1.74 -30.90
N ILE A 126 9.31 -1.96 -30.27
CA ILE A 126 9.96 -3.26 -30.18
C ILE A 126 10.15 -3.60 -28.71
N ASN A 127 9.65 -4.76 -28.31
CA ASN A 127 9.95 -5.37 -27.01
C ASN A 127 11.02 -6.43 -27.22
N LEU A 128 12.03 -6.40 -26.35
CA LEU A 128 13.03 -7.45 -26.22
C LEU A 128 12.86 -8.02 -24.81
N LEU A 129 12.58 -9.31 -24.73
CA LEU A 129 12.49 -10.10 -23.50
C LEU A 129 13.69 -11.05 -23.44
#